data_AF-A0A528KKN8-F1
#
_entry.id   AF-A0A528KKN8-F1
#
_cell.length_a   1.000
_cell.length_b   1.000
_cell.length_c   1.000
_cell.angle_alpha   90.00
_cell.angle_beta   90.00
_cell.angle_gamma   90.00
#
_symmetry.space_group_name_H-M   'P 1'
#
loop_
_entity.id
_entity.type
_entity.pdbx_description
1 polymer ?
#
loop_
_entity_poly.entity_id
_entity_poly.type
_entity_poly.pdbx_seq_one_letter_code
_entity_poly.pdbx_strand_id
1 'polypeptide(L)'
;VDPGPLLASEGAKRQQALDILAAAVERVTSAGLKVVFDLHGVTQVPAYSMETIYDGADSEGVASYREMVVAVATMLARVGTDKVAFEPYNEPAYYPCDSSGSDDWQRIMADTVRDIRAVSSELTIVATGACGGSIAGLVNLTPGFDDPNLYYSFHMYEPHSFTHQRPDGTGAFASGLPWPADSSTPEKVTETLKAQMDAAGLSPVEQMMNMVAAREAIARYFEHNWGPSQLEASFRQAVDWAEAHGIPSRRLFMGEFGAILMSADGRMGAFDADRLRYLTAVRQQAERFAIPWSVWEFSNPYGMTVIRPEGPAVPDQEMLRALGLP
;
A
#
# COMPACT_ATOMS: atom_id res chain seq x y z
N VAL A 1 7.28 -9.00 -1.42
CA VAL A 1 8.30 -9.82 -2.14
C VAL A 1 7.93 -9.89 -3.60
N ASP A 2 8.86 -9.64 -4.52
CA ASP A 2 8.57 -9.76 -5.96
C ASP A 2 8.26 -11.22 -6.36
N PRO A 3 7.04 -11.53 -6.86
CA PRO A 3 6.68 -12.87 -7.31
C PRO A 3 7.37 -13.28 -8.62
N GLY A 4 7.84 -12.34 -9.43
CA GLY A 4 8.37 -12.59 -10.77
C GLY A 4 9.50 -13.62 -10.85
N PRO A 5 10.54 -13.55 -10.01
CA PRO A 5 11.58 -14.57 -9.96
C PRO A 5 11.08 -15.98 -9.63
N LEU A 6 10.02 -16.11 -8.82
CA LEU A 6 9.42 -17.41 -8.49
C LEU A 6 8.57 -17.95 -9.64
N LEU A 7 7.83 -17.08 -10.33
CA LEU A 7 7.09 -17.39 -11.56
C LEU A 7 8.03 -17.85 -12.67
N ALA A 8 9.16 -17.17 -12.85
CA ALA A 8 10.12 -17.46 -13.92
C ALA A 8 11.08 -18.63 -13.62
N SER A 9 10.97 -19.29 -12.47
CA SER A 9 11.84 -20.40 -12.06
C SER A 9 11.03 -21.67 -11.77
N GLU A 10 11.64 -22.84 -11.92
CA GLU A 10 11.02 -24.15 -11.67
C GLU A 10 11.98 -25.12 -10.96
N GLY A 11 11.44 -26.22 -10.43
CA GLY A 11 12.20 -27.31 -9.84
C GLY A 11 13.22 -26.85 -8.80
N ALA A 12 14.47 -27.29 -8.94
CA ALA A 12 15.55 -26.95 -8.00
C ALA A 12 15.84 -25.44 -7.90
N LYS A 13 15.63 -24.66 -8.98
CA LYS A 13 15.84 -23.21 -8.95
C LYS A 13 14.77 -22.50 -8.13
N ARG A 14 13.50 -22.88 -8.31
CA ARG A 14 12.39 -22.35 -7.48
C ARG A 14 12.59 -22.72 -6.01
N GLN A 15 13.01 -23.95 -5.74
CA GLN A 15 13.30 -24.37 -4.36
C GLN A 15 14.42 -23.53 -3.73
N GLN A 16 15.52 -23.27 -4.46
CA GLN A 16 16.58 -22.40 -3.96
C GLN A 16 16.08 -20.99 -3.63
N ALA A 17 15.22 -20.41 -4.47
CA ALA A 17 14.63 -19.11 -4.20
C ALA A 17 13.73 -19.13 -2.95
N LEU A 18 12.91 -20.17 -2.79
CA LEU A 18 12.08 -20.37 -1.61
C LEU A 18 12.91 -20.56 -0.34
N ASP A 19 14.05 -21.26 -0.40
CA ASP A 19 14.94 -21.45 0.75
C ASP A 19 15.57 -20.13 1.20
N ILE A 20 15.93 -19.24 0.26
CA ILE A 20 16.43 -17.89 0.57
C ILE A 20 15.35 -17.06 1.26
N LEU A 21 14.11 -17.13 0.78
CA LEU A 21 12.97 -16.42 1.37
C LEU A 21 12.63 -16.97 2.75
N ALA A 22 12.60 -18.29 2.93
CA ALA A 22 12.38 -18.95 4.22
C ALA A 22 13.42 -18.48 5.25
N ALA A 23 14.70 -18.52 4.89
CA ALA A 23 15.77 -18.05 5.77
C ALA A 23 15.64 -16.55 6.13
N ALA A 24 15.11 -15.71 5.23
CA ALA A 24 14.84 -14.31 5.54
C ALA A 24 13.69 -14.16 6.55
N VAL A 25 12.58 -14.90 6.38
CA VAL A 25 11.44 -14.90 7.31
C VAL A 25 11.86 -15.46 8.68
N GLU A 26 12.65 -16.53 8.70
CA GLU A 26 13.18 -17.12 9.93
C GLU A 26 14.07 -16.15 10.71
N ARG A 27 14.89 -15.34 10.02
CA ARG A 27 15.71 -14.30 10.67
C ARG A 27 14.84 -13.26 11.38
N VAL A 28 13.77 -12.78 10.74
CA VAL A 28 12.86 -11.80 11.35
C VAL A 28 12.09 -12.43 12.51
N THR A 29 11.54 -13.62 12.32
CA THR A 29 10.75 -14.29 13.36
C THR A 29 11.57 -14.77 14.56
N SER A 30 12.86 -15.06 14.35
CA SER A 30 13.80 -15.37 15.45
C SER A 30 14.07 -14.17 16.38
N ALA A 31 13.77 -12.94 15.93
CA ALA A 31 13.82 -11.74 16.76
C ALA A 31 12.53 -11.53 17.59
N GLY A 32 11.56 -12.44 17.52
CA GLY A 32 10.27 -12.36 18.22
C GLY A 32 9.20 -11.55 17.48
N LEU A 33 9.47 -11.12 16.25
CA LEU A 33 8.49 -10.45 15.38
C LEU A 33 7.65 -11.47 14.62
N LYS A 34 6.41 -11.09 14.26
CA LYS A 34 5.60 -11.81 13.28
C LYS A 34 5.81 -11.19 11.89
N VAL A 35 5.55 -11.98 10.85
CA VAL A 35 5.71 -11.54 9.45
C VAL A 35 4.40 -11.69 8.70
N VAL A 36 3.92 -10.60 8.10
CA VAL A 36 3.00 -10.69 6.97
C VAL A 36 3.88 -10.82 5.73
N PHE A 37 3.89 -12.00 5.12
CA PHE A 37 4.61 -12.24 3.87
C PHE A 37 3.70 -11.81 2.74
N ASP A 38 4.06 -10.72 2.07
CA ASP A 38 3.30 -10.17 0.95
C ASP A 38 3.97 -10.47 -0.40
N LEU A 39 3.17 -10.79 -1.42
CA LEU A 39 3.60 -10.87 -2.81
C LEU A 39 3.30 -9.56 -3.53
N HIS A 40 4.37 -8.79 -3.77
CA HIS A 40 4.32 -7.45 -4.30
C HIS A 40 4.80 -7.46 -5.74
N GLY A 41 3.87 -7.35 -6.71
CA GLY A 41 4.23 -7.20 -8.11
C GLY A 41 5.07 -5.95 -8.34
N VAL A 42 6.11 -6.06 -9.17
CA VAL A 42 6.89 -4.91 -9.65
C VAL A 42 7.00 -4.97 -11.17
N THR A 43 7.01 -3.80 -11.81
CA THR A 43 7.10 -3.69 -13.29
C THR A 43 8.48 -3.30 -13.79
N GLN A 44 9.46 -3.18 -12.88
CA GLN A 44 10.83 -2.74 -13.19
C GLN A 44 11.57 -3.72 -14.11
N VAL A 45 11.22 -5.01 -14.04
CA VAL A 45 11.74 -6.05 -14.94
C VAL A 45 10.59 -6.54 -15.82
N PRO A 46 10.58 -6.23 -17.13
CA PRO A 46 9.47 -6.62 -18.02
C PRO A 46 9.18 -8.12 -18.03
N ALA A 47 10.21 -8.96 -17.90
CA ALA A 47 10.06 -10.42 -17.82
C ALA A 47 9.34 -10.92 -16.55
N TYR A 48 9.22 -10.05 -15.54
CA TYR A 48 8.57 -10.30 -14.25
C TYR A 48 7.27 -9.50 -14.10
N SER A 49 6.81 -8.88 -15.19
CA SER A 49 5.56 -8.13 -15.18
C SER A 49 4.40 -9.02 -14.74
N MET A 50 3.57 -8.47 -13.86
CA MET A 50 2.33 -9.10 -13.40
C MET A 50 1.17 -8.88 -14.36
N GLU A 51 1.40 -8.35 -15.57
CA GLU A 51 0.37 -8.30 -16.62
C GLU A 51 -0.28 -9.67 -16.87
N THR A 52 0.49 -10.76 -16.74
CA THR A 52 0.03 -12.14 -16.94
C THR A 52 -1.03 -12.60 -15.94
N ILE A 53 -1.17 -11.92 -14.80
CA ILE A 53 -2.21 -12.21 -13.80
C ILE A 53 -3.38 -11.22 -13.85
N TYR A 54 -3.32 -10.21 -14.73
CA TYR A 54 -4.41 -9.28 -14.97
C TYR A 54 -5.31 -9.70 -16.14
N ASP A 55 -4.97 -10.82 -16.79
CA ASP A 55 -5.87 -11.54 -17.68
C ASP A 55 -7.08 -12.10 -16.92
N GLY A 56 -8.01 -12.73 -17.65
CA GLY A 56 -9.17 -13.37 -17.03
C GLY A 56 -8.79 -14.48 -16.04
N ALA A 57 -9.66 -14.77 -15.07
CA ALA A 57 -9.42 -15.72 -13.99
C ALA A 57 -9.11 -17.16 -14.46
N ASP A 58 -9.48 -17.49 -15.70
CA ASP A 58 -9.27 -18.79 -16.33
C ASP A 58 -8.00 -18.85 -17.20
N SER A 59 -7.12 -17.83 -17.15
CA SER A 59 -5.89 -17.78 -17.95
C SER A 59 -4.80 -18.73 -17.42
N GLU A 60 -3.91 -19.16 -18.31
CA GLU A 60 -2.73 -19.96 -17.92
C GLU A 60 -1.77 -19.19 -17.00
N GLY A 61 -1.72 -17.85 -17.14
CA GLY A 61 -0.91 -16.98 -16.29
C GLY A 61 -1.42 -16.96 -14.85
N VAL A 62 -2.73 -16.83 -14.64
CA VAL A 62 -3.38 -16.93 -13.33
C VAL A 62 -3.20 -18.32 -12.71
N ALA A 63 -3.34 -19.38 -13.51
CA ALA A 63 -3.11 -20.75 -13.03
C ALA A 63 -1.66 -20.94 -12.55
N SER A 64 -0.68 -20.50 -13.35
CA SER A 64 0.75 -20.56 -13.00
C SER A 64 1.07 -19.73 -11.75
N TYR A 65 0.42 -18.58 -11.59
CA TYR A 65 0.53 -17.76 -10.40
C TYR A 65 0.04 -18.47 -9.16
N ARG A 66 -1.14 -19.09 -9.21
CA ARG A 66 -1.70 -19.85 -8.08
C ARG A 66 -0.82 -21.04 -7.68
N GLU A 67 -0.23 -21.74 -8.65
CA GLU A 67 0.75 -22.79 -8.36
C GLU A 67 2.00 -22.26 -7.62
N MET A 68 2.47 -21.07 -8.00
CA MET A 68 3.56 -20.40 -7.28
C MET A 68 3.14 -19.99 -5.86
N VAL A 69 1.93 -19.45 -5.71
CA VAL A 69 1.34 -19.12 -4.40
C VAL A 69 1.26 -20.35 -3.50
N VAL A 70 0.86 -21.52 -4.02
CA VAL A 70 0.87 -22.80 -3.30
C VAL A 70 2.27 -23.18 -2.81
N ALA A 71 3.30 -22.97 -3.63
CA ALA A 71 4.69 -23.23 -3.25
C ALA A 71 5.16 -22.29 -2.11
N VAL A 72 4.78 -21.01 -2.17
CA VAL A 72 5.05 -20.03 -1.10
C VAL A 72 4.29 -20.39 0.18
N ALA A 73 3.00 -20.73 0.09
CA ALA A 73 2.20 -21.16 1.24
C ALA A 73 2.81 -22.41 1.91
N THR A 74 3.30 -23.36 1.11
CA THR A 74 3.98 -24.57 1.62
C THR A 74 5.26 -24.21 2.36
N MET A 75 6.04 -23.25 1.85
CA MET A 75 7.24 -22.74 2.51
C MET A 75 6.89 -22.06 3.84
N LEU A 76 5.91 -21.16 3.84
CA LEU A 76 5.48 -20.42 5.04
C LEU A 76 4.90 -21.33 6.13
N ALA A 77 4.11 -22.35 5.74
CA ALA A 77 3.60 -23.34 6.67
C ALA A 77 4.72 -24.13 7.37
N ARG A 78 5.87 -24.36 6.70
CA ARG A 78 7.05 -25.00 7.31
C ARG A 78 7.80 -24.07 8.27
N VAL A 79 7.84 -22.77 7.99
CA VAL A 79 8.44 -21.77 8.90
C VAL A 79 7.65 -21.68 10.22
N GLY A 80 6.32 -21.76 10.14
CA GLY A 80 5.41 -21.87 11.28
C GLY A 80 4.20 -20.95 11.16
N THR A 81 3.00 -21.54 11.13
CA THR A 81 1.71 -20.84 10.96
C THR A 81 1.36 -19.89 12.12
N ASP A 82 2.01 -20.03 13.27
CA ASP A 82 1.88 -19.15 14.43
C ASP A 82 2.71 -17.86 14.30
N LYS A 83 3.69 -17.84 13.40
CA LYS A 83 4.66 -16.75 13.20
C LYS A 83 4.37 -15.89 11.97
N VAL A 84 3.66 -16.44 10.99
CA VAL A 84 3.48 -15.81 9.68
C VAL A 84 2.01 -15.73 9.26
N ALA A 85 1.69 -14.66 8.55
CA ALA A 85 0.49 -14.56 7.71
C ALA A 85 0.93 -14.40 6.25
N PHE A 86 0.06 -14.79 5.31
CA PHE A 86 0.34 -14.71 3.88
C PHE A 86 -0.66 -13.78 3.21
N GLU A 87 -0.17 -12.69 2.63
CA GLU A 87 -0.91 -11.83 1.70
C GLU A 87 -0.57 -12.25 0.27
N PRO A 88 -1.47 -12.97 -0.43
CA PRO A 88 -1.13 -13.57 -1.71
C PRO A 88 -0.96 -12.57 -2.83
N TYR A 89 -1.36 -11.30 -2.68
CA TYR A 89 -1.06 -10.25 -3.65
C TYR A 89 -1.32 -8.85 -3.08
N ASN A 90 -0.38 -7.91 -3.26
CA ASN A 90 -0.45 -6.58 -2.66
C ASN A 90 -1.49 -5.63 -3.29
N GLU A 91 -1.36 -5.33 -4.59
CA GLU A 91 -2.15 -4.29 -5.27
C GLU A 91 -2.75 -4.80 -6.59
N PRO A 92 -3.93 -5.44 -6.57
CA PRO A 92 -4.58 -5.94 -7.77
C PRO A 92 -5.10 -4.80 -8.65
N ALA A 93 -4.55 -4.66 -9.86
CA ALA A 93 -4.81 -3.53 -10.76
C ALA A 93 -6.13 -3.59 -11.55
N TYR A 94 -7.09 -4.43 -11.15
CA TYR A 94 -8.42 -4.49 -11.77
C TYR A 94 -9.16 -3.17 -11.51
N TYR A 95 -9.06 -2.22 -12.45
CA TYR A 95 -9.61 -0.85 -12.36
C TYR A 95 -10.61 -0.57 -13.51
N PRO A 96 -11.84 -0.09 -13.21
CA PRO A 96 -12.49 -0.10 -11.89
C PRO A 96 -12.60 -1.53 -11.32
N CYS A 97 -13.01 -1.70 -10.06
CA CYS A 97 -12.76 -2.92 -9.26
C CYS A 97 -13.26 -4.23 -9.90
N ASP A 98 -14.20 -4.12 -10.85
CA ASP A 98 -14.54 -5.14 -11.83
C ASP A 98 -14.78 -4.49 -13.21
N SER A 99 -13.71 -4.13 -13.92
CA SER A 99 -13.80 -3.41 -15.20
C SER A 99 -14.45 -4.23 -16.32
N SER A 100 -14.34 -5.56 -16.23
CA SER A 100 -14.79 -6.52 -17.23
C SER A 100 -16.20 -7.05 -16.97
N GLY A 101 -16.74 -6.89 -15.74
CA GLY A 101 -18.02 -7.47 -15.36
C GLY A 101 -17.95 -8.99 -15.12
N SER A 102 -16.74 -9.54 -15.06
CA SER A 102 -16.46 -10.99 -15.00
C SER A 102 -16.12 -11.47 -13.60
N ASP A 103 -16.03 -10.56 -12.63
CA ASP A 103 -15.62 -10.85 -11.26
C ASP A 103 -14.25 -11.57 -11.21
N ASP A 104 -13.34 -11.25 -12.14
CA ASP A 104 -12.08 -11.99 -12.29
C ASP A 104 -11.26 -11.98 -11.00
N TRP A 105 -11.06 -10.82 -10.38
CA TRP A 105 -10.32 -10.74 -9.11
C TRP A 105 -11.01 -11.51 -7.97
N GLN A 106 -12.33 -11.38 -7.87
CA GLN A 106 -13.13 -12.11 -6.87
C GLN A 106 -12.95 -13.63 -7.03
N ARG A 107 -12.99 -14.13 -8.28
CA ARG A 107 -12.74 -15.53 -8.59
C ARG A 107 -11.31 -15.92 -8.25
N ILE A 108 -10.31 -15.16 -8.70
CA ILE A 108 -8.88 -15.40 -8.45
C ILE A 108 -8.60 -15.51 -6.95
N MET A 109 -9.07 -14.55 -6.15
CA MET A 109 -8.84 -14.55 -4.70
C MET A 109 -9.53 -15.75 -4.03
N ALA A 110 -10.79 -16.04 -4.35
CA ALA A 110 -11.51 -17.18 -3.76
C ALA A 110 -10.82 -18.51 -4.07
N ASP A 111 -10.38 -18.67 -5.32
CA ASP A 111 -9.68 -19.85 -5.80
C ASP A 111 -8.26 -19.98 -5.23
N THR A 112 -7.59 -18.85 -4.96
CA THR A 112 -6.29 -18.78 -4.30
C THR A 112 -6.40 -19.17 -2.83
N VAL A 113 -7.42 -18.65 -2.12
CA VAL A 113 -7.71 -19.04 -0.73
C VAL A 113 -7.97 -20.54 -0.63
N ARG A 114 -8.77 -21.11 -1.54
CA ARG A 114 -9.01 -22.56 -1.61
C ARG A 114 -7.71 -23.35 -1.74
N ASP A 115 -6.81 -22.93 -2.63
CA ASP A 115 -5.56 -23.64 -2.87
C ASP A 115 -4.62 -23.55 -1.67
N ILE A 116 -4.52 -22.38 -1.03
CA ILE A 116 -3.75 -22.22 0.21
C ILE A 116 -4.32 -23.11 1.33
N ARG A 117 -5.65 -23.21 1.44
CA ARG A 117 -6.31 -24.07 2.43
C ARG A 117 -6.10 -25.56 2.17
N ALA A 118 -5.88 -25.97 0.92
CA ALA A 118 -5.46 -27.33 0.61
C ALA A 118 -4.03 -27.64 1.09
N VAL A 119 -3.17 -26.63 1.24
CA VAL A 119 -1.83 -26.74 1.82
C VAL A 119 -1.86 -26.70 3.35
N SER A 120 -2.61 -25.75 3.93
CA SER A 120 -2.69 -25.56 5.38
C SER A 120 -4.03 -24.93 5.79
N SER A 121 -4.73 -25.62 6.70
CA SER A 121 -5.94 -25.08 7.35
C SER A 121 -5.64 -24.04 8.44
N GLU A 122 -4.37 -23.86 8.83
CA GLU A 122 -3.97 -22.99 9.94
C GLU A 122 -3.22 -21.73 9.50
N LEU A 123 -2.63 -21.71 8.30
CA LEU A 123 -1.89 -20.55 7.81
C LEU A 123 -2.82 -19.33 7.74
N THR A 124 -2.48 -18.23 8.41
CA THR A 124 -3.30 -17.01 8.32
C THR A 124 -3.20 -16.44 6.91
N ILE A 125 -4.33 -16.12 6.29
CA ILE A 125 -4.39 -15.48 4.96
C ILE A 125 -4.84 -14.02 5.14
N VAL A 126 -4.23 -13.11 4.38
CA VAL A 126 -4.66 -11.73 4.23
C VAL A 126 -5.15 -11.56 2.79
N ALA A 127 -6.45 -11.36 2.61
CA ALA A 127 -7.10 -11.27 1.31
C ALA A 127 -7.34 -9.80 0.92
N THR A 128 -6.66 -9.35 -0.13
CA THR A 128 -6.75 -7.98 -0.62
C THR A 128 -7.87 -7.81 -1.64
N GLY A 129 -8.63 -6.71 -1.54
CA GLY A 129 -9.56 -6.28 -2.57
C GLY A 129 -8.87 -5.80 -3.86
N ALA A 130 -9.66 -5.66 -4.93
CA ALA A 130 -9.20 -5.12 -6.22
C ALA A 130 -8.85 -3.62 -6.10
N CYS A 131 -8.78 -2.91 -7.23
CA CYS A 131 -8.53 -1.46 -7.24
C CYS A 131 -7.30 -1.05 -6.40
N GLY A 132 -6.19 -1.76 -6.58
CA GLY A 132 -4.92 -1.51 -5.86
C GLY A 132 -5.05 -1.61 -4.34
N GLY A 133 -5.89 -2.51 -3.84
CA GLY A 133 -6.09 -2.67 -2.40
C GLY A 133 -6.85 -1.51 -1.76
N SER A 134 -7.55 -0.67 -2.52
CA SER A 134 -8.36 0.41 -1.95
C SER A 134 -9.55 -0.11 -1.14
N ILE A 135 -10.14 0.77 -0.30
CA ILE A 135 -11.39 0.47 0.41
C ILE A 135 -12.53 0.15 -0.58
N ALA A 136 -12.57 0.80 -1.75
CA ALA A 136 -13.56 0.47 -2.78
C ALA A 136 -13.39 -0.98 -3.29
N GLY A 137 -12.13 -1.43 -3.45
CA GLY A 137 -11.81 -2.82 -3.77
C GLY A 137 -12.24 -3.80 -2.68
N LEU A 138 -12.03 -3.45 -1.41
CA LEU A 138 -12.51 -4.25 -0.27
C LEU A 138 -14.03 -4.38 -0.28
N VAL A 139 -14.75 -3.26 -0.41
CA VAL A 139 -16.21 -3.22 -0.38
C VAL A 139 -16.82 -3.99 -1.56
N ASN A 140 -16.09 -4.11 -2.66
CA ASN A 140 -16.51 -4.88 -3.83
C ASN A 140 -16.32 -6.40 -3.68
N LEU A 141 -15.51 -6.87 -2.73
CA LEU A 141 -15.36 -8.30 -2.47
C LEU A 141 -16.63 -8.90 -1.85
N THR A 142 -16.97 -10.10 -2.33
CA THR A 142 -17.93 -10.99 -1.68
C THR A 142 -17.17 -12.02 -0.85
N PRO A 143 -17.23 -11.97 0.50
CA PRO A 143 -16.43 -12.81 1.39
C PRO A 143 -16.96 -14.25 1.53
N GLY A 144 -17.37 -14.88 0.42
CA GLY A 144 -17.89 -16.27 0.41
C GLY A 144 -16.83 -17.34 0.69
N PHE A 145 -15.56 -16.97 0.72
CA PHE A 145 -14.41 -17.80 1.07
C PHE A 145 -13.88 -17.54 2.49
N ASP A 146 -14.62 -16.77 3.29
CA ASP A 146 -14.20 -16.41 4.65
C ASP A 146 -14.04 -17.63 5.58
N ASP A 147 -13.05 -17.55 6.47
CA ASP A 147 -12.86 -18.50 7.56
C ASP A 147 -12.18 -17.82 8.78
N PRO A 148 -12.19 -18.44 9.98
CA PRO A 148 -11.68 -17.79 11.20
C PRO A 148 -10.22 -17.32 11.17
N ASN A 149 -9.38 -17.85 10.27
CA ASN A 149 -7.97 -17.52 10.09
C ASN A 149 -7.71 -16.67 8.82
N LEU A 150 -8.73 -15.95 8.35
CA LEU A 150 -8.63 -15.03 7.22
C LEU A 150 -8.87 -13.58 7.68
N TYR A 151 -8.02 -12.68 7.18
CA TYR A 151 -8.12 -11.23 7.31
C TYR A 151 -8.38 -10.64 5.93
N TYR A 152 -9.01 -9.46 5.89
CA TYR A 152 -9.21 -8.70 4.66
C TYR A 152 -8.42 -7.41 4.71
N SER A 153 -7.60 -7.14 3.69
CA SER A 153 -6.74 -5.96 3.68
C SER A 153 -7.30 -4.81 2.82
N PHE A 154 -6.88 -3.60 3.20
CA PHE A 154 -6.95 -2.40 2.38
C PHE A 154 -5.76 -1.48 2.65
N HIS A 155 -5.45 -0.57 1.73
CA HIS A 155 -4.44 0.47 1.87
C HIS A 155 -5.09 1.84 2.08
N MET A 156 -4.41 2.72 2.82
CA MET A 156 -4.89 4.08 3.11
C MET A 156 -3.84 5.11 2.69
N TYR A 157 -4.02 5.63 1.47
CA TYR A 157 -3.23 6.73 0.93
C TYR A 157 -4.07 7.95 0.58
N GLU A 158 -5.36 7.95 0.92
CA GLU A 158 -6.23 9.04 0.52
C GLU A 158 -6.09 10.30 1.38
N PRO A 159 -6.10 11.51 0.77
CA PRO A 159 -6.08 11.74 -0.67
C PRO A 159 -4.69 11.47 -1.29
N HIS A 160 -4.64 10.69 -2.38
CA HIS A 160 -3.38 10.31 -3.01
C HIS A 160 -2.55 11.52 -3.49
N SER A 161 -3.22 12.62 -3.84
CA SER A 161 -2.58 13.89 -4.21
C SER A 161 -1.82 14.55 -3.07
N PHE A 162 -2.13 14.25 -1.80
CA PHE A 162 -1.36 14.67 -0.63
C PHE A 162 -0.24 13.66 -0.31
N THR A 163 -0.58 12.38 -0.19
CA THR A 163 0.37 11.35 0.27
C THR A 163 1.50 11.10 -0.72
N HIS A 164 1.22 11.26 -2.02
CA HIS A 164 2.17 11.04 -3.11
C HIS A 164 2.45 12.30 -3.92
N GLN A 165 2.64 13.43 -3.23
CA GLN A 165 3.10 14.68 -3.84
C GLN A 165 4.44 14.47 -4.54
N ARG A 166 4.42 14.19 -5.85
CA ARG A 166 5.61 14.00 -6.68
C ARG A 166 5.34 14.44 -8.12
N PRO A 167 6.31 15.03 -8.81
CA PRO A 167 6.16 15.36 -10.22
C PRO A 167 6.32 14.11 -11.10
N ASP A 168 5.61 14.07 -12.23
CA ASP A 168 5.78 13.00 -13.23
C ASP A 168 7.09 13.13 -14.04
N GLY A 169 7.71 14.31 -14.04
CA GLY A 169 8.88 14.64 -14.85
C GLY A 169 10.09 15.06 -14.00
N THR A 170 11.29 14.80 -14.53
CA THR A 170 12.53 15.26 -13.92
C THR A 170 12.58 16.78 -13.89
N GLY A 171 12.83 17.39 -12.73
CA GLY A 171 13.02 18.84 -12.63
C GLY A 171 11.74 19.66 -12.38
N ALA A 172 10.57 19.04 -12.36
CA ALA A 172 9.31 19.68 -11.96
C ALA A 172 9.13 19.70 -10.43
N PHE A 173 8.10 20.42 -9.95
CA PHE A 173 7.74 20.53 -8.55
C PHE A 173 6.26 20.19 -8.35
N ALA A 174 5.97 19.30 -7.41
CA ALA A 174 4.63 18.97 -6.93
C ALA A 174 4.71 18.67 -5.43
N SER A 175 4.55 19.70 -4.62
CA SER A 175 4.79 19.67 -3.18
C SER A 175 3.96 20.72 -2.44
N GLY A 176 3.95 20.64 -1.11
CA GLY A 176 3.33 21.64 -0.24
C GLY A 176 1.80 21.65 -0.18
N LEU A 177 1.08 20.64 -0.70
CA LEU A 177 -0.34 20.51 -0.37
C LEU A 177 -0.47 20.17 1.13
N PRO A 178 -1.37 20.83 1.87
CA PRO A 178 -1.48 20.67 3.32
C PRO A 178 -2.49 19.57 3.67
N TRP A 179 -2.41 18.98 4.86
CA TRP A 179 -3.49 18.14 5.41
C TRP A 179 -3.82 18.55 6.85
N PRO A 180 -5.08 18.86 7.16
CA PRO A 180 -6.26 18.85 6.29
C PRO A 180 -6.23 19.95 5.21
N ALA A 181 -6.99 19.76 4.12
CA ALA A 181 -7.00 20.68 2.99
C ALA A 181 -7.39 22.12 3.38
N ASP A 182 -8.35 22.27 4.30
CA ASP A 182 -8.85 23.56 4.80
C ASP A 182 -7.87 24.34 5.70
N SER A 183 -6.71 23.77 6.01
CA SER A 183 -5.65 24.46 6.77
C SER A 183 -4.85 25.48 5.94
N SER A 184 -5.05 25.52 4.63
CA SER A 184 -4.46 26.53 3.73
C SER A 184 -5.43 26.94 2.61
N THR A 185 -4.91 27.66 1.61
CA THR A 185 -5.68 28.05 0.42
C THR A 185 -4.89 27.74 -0.86
N PRO A 186 -5.55 27.61 -2.02
CA PRO A 186 -4.88 27.43 -3.31
C PRO A 186 -3.81 28.49 -3.60
N GLU A 187 -4.04 29.74 -3.18
CA GLU A 187 -3.13 30.87 -3.37
C GLU A 187 -1.85 30.67 -2.56
N LYS A 188 -1.95 30.29 -1.28
CA LYS A 188 -0.79 30.05 -0.42
C LYS A 188 0.06 28.87 -0.91
N VAL A 189 -0.58 27.80 -1.37
CA VAL A 189 0.14 26.66 -1.96
C VAL A 189 0.86 27.10 -3.24
N THR A 190 0.19 27.88 -4.09
CA THR A 190 0.78 28.43 -5.32
C THR A 190 1.99 29.33 -5.01
N GLU A 191 1.89 30.21 -4.02
CA GLU A 191 3.00 31.07 -3.58
C GLU A 191 4.17 30.25 -3.02
N THR A 192 3.87 29.22 -2.22
CA THR A 192 4.88 28.32 -1.64
C THR A 192 5.63 27.55 -2.73
N LEU A 193 4.89 26.98 -3.69
CA LEU A 193 5.47 26.24 -4.82
C LEU A 193 6.37 27.16 -5.66
N LYS A 194 5.94 28.40 -5.90
CA LYS A 194 6.77 29.40 -6.58
C LYS A 194 8.05 29.71 -5.82
N ALA A 195 7.96 29.93 -4.51
CA ALA A 195 9.13 30.20 -3.68
C ALA A 195 10.14 29.03 -3.66
N GLN A 196 9.66 27.78 -3.70
CA GLN A 196 10.52 26.60 -3.82
C GLN A 196 11.23 26.54 -5.18
N MET A 197 10.51 26.82 -6.27
CA MET A 197 11.11 26.88 -7.60
C MET A 197 12.14 28.01 -7.73
N ASP A 198 11.85 29.18 -7.16
CA ASP A 198 12.79 30.31 -7.08
C ASP A 198 14.05 29.93 -6.30
N ALA A 199 13.91 29.29 -5.14
CA ALA A 199 15.03 28.82 -4.32
C ALA A 199 15.89 27.76 -5.04
N ALA A 200 15.28 26.93 -5.88
CA ALA A 200 15.96 25.96 -6.71
C ALA A 200 16.55 26.53 -8.01
N GLY A 201 16.39 27.84 -8.26
CA GLY A 201 16.99 28.54 -9.39
C GLY A 201 16.33 28.26 -10.74
N LEU A 202 15.06 27.86 -10.77
CA LEU A 202 14.33 27.65 -12.02
C LEU A 202 14.14 28.97 -12.77
N SER A 203 14.31 28.93 -14.09
CA SER A 203 14.04 30.07 -14.96
C SER A 203 12.55 30.46 -14.94
N PRO A 204 12.20 31.72 -15.29
CA PRO A 204 10.80 32.13 -15.37
C PRO A 204 9.93 31.27 -16.29
N VAL A 205 10.52 30.69 -17.35
CA VAL A 205 9.81 29.81 -18.29
C VAL A 205 9.51 28.46 -17.64
N GLU A 206 10.49 27.85 -16.96
CA GLU A 206 10.29 26.59 -16.24
C GLU A 206 9.24 26.74 -15.14
N GLN A 207 9.28 27.85 -14.39
CA GLN A 207 8.27 28.16 -13.38
C GLN A 207 6.87 28.26 -13.98
N MET A 208 6.73 28.98 -15.11
CA MET A 208 5.44 29.12 -15.79
C MET A 208 4.90 27.76 -16.23
N MET A 209 5.74 26.91 -16.84
CA MET A 209 5.33 25.57 -17.28
C MET A 209 4.91 24.68 -16.11
N ASN A 210 5.66 24.70 -15.00
CA ASN A 210 5.31 23.94 -13.80
C ASN A 210 4.00 24.43 -13.19
N MET A 211 3.77 25.75 -13.12
CA MET A 211 2.52 26.30 -12.60
C MET A 211 1.31 25.95 -13.46
N VAL A 212 1.46 25.94 -14.78
CA VAL A 212 0.38 25.50 -15.70
C VAL A 212 0.01 24.05 -15.43
N ALA A 213 1.00 23.16 -15.24
CA ALA A 213 0.75 21.76 -14.90
C ALA A 213 0.14 21.56 -13.50
N ALA A 214 0.60 22.32 -12.50
CA ALA A 214 0.17 22.18 -11.11
C ALA A 214 -1.23 22.76 -10.85
N ARG A 215 -1.68 23.76 -11.62
CA ARG A 215 -2.90 24.53 -11.35
C ARG A 215 -4.14 23.66 -11.17
N GLU A 216 -4.36 22.71 -12.08
CA GLU A 216 -5.54 21.86 -12.04
C GLU A 216 -5.49 20.87 -10.87
N ALA A 217 -4.31 20.31 -10.59
CA ALA A 217 -4.11 19.43 -9.44
C ALA A 217 -4.35 20.13 -8.11
N ILE A 218 -3.85 21.37 -7.96
CA ILE A 218 -4.10 22.21 -6.78
C ILE A 218 -5.60 22.51 -6.66
N ALA A 219 -6.25 22.97 -7.73
CA ALA A 219 -7.67 23.30 -7.69
C ALA A 219 -8.52 22.07 -7.29
N ARG A 220 -8.29 20.91 -7.91
CA ARG A 220 -8.98 19.67 -7.56
C ARG A 220 -8.72 19.23 -6.12
N TYR A 221 -7.51 19.43 -5.58
CA TYR A 221 -7.19 19.09 -4.20
C TYR A 221 -8.11 19.81 -3.21
N PHE A 222 -8.22 21.13 -3.36
CA PHE A 222 -9.05 21.97 -2.50
C PHE A 222 -10.55 21.79 -2.75
N GLU A 223 -10.95 21.43 -3.98
CA GLU A 223 -12.35 21.07 -4.28
C GLU A 223 -12.80 19.80 -3.56
N HIS A 224 -11.95 18.75 -3.55
CA HIS A 224 -12.26 17.52 -2.80
C HIS A 224 -12.27 17.73 -1.28
N ASN A 225 -11.53 18.74 -0.79
CA ASN A 225 -11.54 19.19 0.61
C ASN A 225 -11.38 18.06 1.64
N TRP A 226 -10.36 17.21 1.44
CA TRP A 226 -10.08 16.10 2.35
C TRP A 226 -9.59 16.58 3.72
N GLY A 227 -10.18 16.01 4.77
CA GLY A 227 -9.78 16.22 6.15
C GLY A 227 -10.27 15.06 7.06
N PRO A 228 -10.33 15.28 8.38
CA PRO A 228 -10.72 14.25 9.34
C PRO A 228 -12.07 13.59 9.06
N SER A 229 -13.06 14.35 8.60
CA SER A 229 -14.41 13.81 8.33
C SER A 229 -14.43 12.86 7.14
N GLN A 230 -13.72 13.19 6.05
CA GLN A 230 -13.59 12.31 4.89
C GLN A 230 -12.81 11.05 5.25
N LEU A 231 -11.74 11.19 6.04
CA LEU A 231 -10.97 10.06 6.54
C LEU A 231 -11.84 9.12 7.39
N GLU A 232 -12.61 9.65 8.35
CA GLU A 232 -13.54 8.83 9.16
C GLU A 232 -14.58 8.13 8.27
N ALA A 233 -15.16 8.85 7.30
CA ALA A 233 -16.13 8.28 6.37
C ALA A 233 -15.54 7.14 5.52
N SER A 234 -14.27 7.22 5.11
CA SER A 234 -13.59 6.14 4.41
C SER A 234 -13.42 4.90 5.30
N PHE A 235 -12.91 5.05 6.53
CA PHE A 235 -12.79 3.93 7.46
C PHE A 235 -14.17 3.30 7.77
N ARG A 236 -15.22 4.12 7.88
CA ARG A 236 -16.59 3.64 8.06
C ARG A 236 -17.06 2.74 6.93
N GLN A 237 -16.72 3.03 5.67
CA GLN A 237 -17.08 2.13 4.56
C GLN A 237 -16.51 0.72 4.73
N ALA A 238 -15.23 0.61 5.14
CA ALA A 238 -14.61 -0.69 5.39
C ALA A 238 -15.24 -1.42 6.58
N VAL A 239 -15.52 -0.69 7.66
CA VAL A 239 -16.16 -1.25 8.87
C VAL A 239 -17.59 -1.68 8.61
N ASP A 240 -18.39 -0.86 7.93
CA ASP A 240 -19.78 -1.16 7.62
C ASP A 240 -19.89 -2.37 6.68
N TRP A 241 -18.94 -2.53 5.73
CA TRP A 241 -18.82 -3.75 4.94
C TRP A 241 -18.54 -4.96 5.83
N ALA A 242 -17.55 -4.88 6.73
CA ALA A 242 -17.23 -5.98 7.63
C ALA A 242 -18.44 -6.37 8.50
N GLU A 243 -19.12 -5.40 9.09
CA GLU A 243 -20.33 -5.61 9.90
C GLU A 243 -21.46 -6.26 9.10
N ALA A 244 -21.71 -5.79 7.87
CA ALA A 244 -22.74 -6.34 6.98
C ALA A 244 -22.49 -7.82 6.63
N HIS A 245 -21.22 -8.24 6.62
CA HIS A 245 -20.81 -9.61 6.35
C HIS A 245 -20.54 -10.45 7.62
N GLY A 246 -20.80 -9.91 8.82
CA GLY A 246 -20.57 -10.62 10.08
C GLY A 246 -19.09 -10.80 10.44
N ILE A 247 -18.22 -9.99 9.83
CA ILE A 247 -16.78 -9.99 10.00
C ILE A 247 -16.42 -8.95 11.08
N PRO A 248 -15.75 -9.32 12.18
CA PRO A 248 -15.33 -8.33 13.17
C PRO A 248 -14.22 -7.44 12.59
N SER A 249 -14.27 -6.13 12.86
CA SER A 249 -13.31 -5.14 12.31
C SER A 249 -11.85 -5.47 12.62
N ARG A 250 -11.56 -6.20 13.70
CA ARG A 250 -10.21 -6.69 14.04
C ARG A 250 -9.64 -7.71 13.04
N ARG A 251 -10.44 -8.21 12.09
CA ARG A 251 -10.00 -9.01 10.94
C ARG A 251 -9.88 -8.20 9.66
N LEU A 252 -10.13 -6.90 9.70
CA LEU A 252 -9.60 -6.01 8.68
C LEU A 252 -8.11 -5.78 8.97
N PHE A 253 -7.32 -5.49 7.95
CA PHE A 253 -5.92 -5.16 8.07
C PHE A 253 -5.58 -3.96 7.17
N MET A 254 -5.11 -2.86 7.75
CA MET A 254 -4.61 -1.74 6.96
C MET A 254 -3.15 -2.02 6.59
N GLY A 255 -2.95 -2.66 5.44
CA GLY A 255 -1.64 -3.20 5.01
C GLY A 255 -0.60 -2.12 4.75
N GLU A 256 -1.06 -0.97 4.27
CA GLU A 256 -0.20 0.18 3.99
C GLU A 256 -0.89 1.50 4.29
N PHE A 257 -0.10 2.46 4.78
CA PHE A 257 -0.40 3.88 4.79
C PHE A 257 0.89 4.68 4.96
N GLY A 258 0.90 5.91 4.45
CA GLY A 258 2.08 6.75 4.50
C GLY A 258 1.86 8.10 3.80
N ALA A 259 2.85 8.98 3.92
CA ALA A 259 2.92 10.22 3.14
C ALA A 259 4.39 10.60 2.92
N ILE A 260 4.71 11.01 1.69
CA ILE A 260 6.05 11.45 1.27
C ILE A 260 6.44 12.67 2.09
N LEU A 261 7.59 12.61 2.77
CA LEU A 261 8.19 13.76 3.44
C LEU A 261 8.79 14.70 2.38
N MET A 262 8.65 16.01 2.59
CA MET A 262 9.26 17.03 1.75
C MET A 262 10.73 16.73 1.47
N SER A 263 11.12 16.66 0.20
CA SER A 263 12.51 16.52 -0.20
C SER A 263 13.33 17.75 0.19
N ALA A 264 14.64 17.58 0.39
CA ALA A 264 15.53 18.68 0.79
C ALA A 264 15.51 19.87 -0.20
N ASP A 265 15.25 19.61 -1.48
CA ASP A 265 15.14 20.61 -2.53
C ASP A 265 13.69 21.13 -2.75
N GLY A 266 12.74 20.67 -1.95
CA GLY A 266 11.34 21.13 -1.96
C GLY A 266 10.52 20.67 -3.18
N ARG A 267 11.05 19.78 -4.03
CA ARG A 267 10.38 19.35 -5.27
C ARG A 267 9.17 18.47 -5.07
N MET A 268 9.19 17.66 -4.03
CA MET A 268 8.17 16.65 -3.77
C MET A 268 7.92 16.53 -2.27
N GLY A 269 6.78 15.97 -1.91
CA GLY A 269 6.40 15.66 -0.53
C GLY A 269 5.65 16.76 0.19
N ALA A 270 5.10 16.36 1.34
CA ALA A 270 4.35 17.21 2.26
C ALA A 270 5.27 17.80 3.33
N PHE A 271 4.90 18.98 3.86
CA PHE A 271 5.57 19.50 5.05
C PHE A 271 5.42 18.52 6.21
N ASP A 272 6.46 18.35 7.01
CA ASP A 272 6.48 17.29 8.03
C ASP A 272 5.36 17.45 9.06
N ALA A 273 5.01 18.70 9.42
CA ALA A 273 3.89 18.96 10.33
C ALA A 273 2.54 18.45 9.78
N ASP A 274 2.30 18.58 8.47
CA ASP A 274 1.10 18.04 7.80
C ASP A 274 1.15 16.51 7.74
N ARG A 275 2.30 15.96 7.34
CA ARG A 275 2.56 14.51 7.30
C ARG A 275 2.31 13.85 8.66
N LEU A 276 2.86 14.39 9.75
CA LEU A 276 2.69 13.85 11.09
C LEU A 276 1.24 13.95 11.58
N ARG A 277 0.53 15.03 11.23
CA ARG A 277 -0.92 15.14 11.50
C ARG A 277 -1.71 14.04 10.78
N TYR A 278 -1.43 13.82 9.50
CA TYR A 278 -2.06 12.77 8.70
C TYR A 278 -1.80 11.38 9.29
N LEU A 279 -0.53 11.03 9.53
CA LEU A 279 -0.15 9.73 10.10
C LEU A 279 -0.82 9.48 11.45
N THR A 280 -0.88 10.50 12.30
CA THR A 280 -1.58 10.42 13.60
C THR A 280 -3.07 10.14 13.40
N ALA A 281 -3.73 10.86 12.49
CA ALA A 281 -5.16 10.72 12.26
C ALA A 281 -5.51 9.35 11.66
N VAL A 282 -4.76 8.87 10.67
CA VAL A 282 -4.95 7.55 10.05
C VAL A 282 -4.79 6.44 11.08
N ARG A 283 -3.70 6.46 11.85
CA ARG A 283 -3.49 5.48 12.92
C ARG A 283 -4.63 5.50 13.93
N GLN A 284 -5.04 6.68 14.40
CA GLN A 284 -6.10 6.80 15.41
C GLN A 284 -7.44 6.25 14.90
N GLN A 285 -7.75 6.39 13.61
CA GLN A 285 -8.93 5.76 13.02
C GLN A 285 -8.81 4.24 13.01
N ALA A 286 -7.67 3.70 12.57
CA ALA A 286 -7.43 2.25 12.61
C ALA A 286 -7.57 1.68 14.03
N GLU A 287 -6.92 2.31 15.03
CA GLU A 287 -6.99 1.92 16.43
C GLU A 287 -8.42 2.01 17.01
N ARG A 288 -9.16 3.07 16.66
CA ARG A 288 -10.56 3.26 17.08
C ARG A 288 -11.46 2.10 16.65
N PHE A 289 -11.22 1.54 15.47
CA PHE A 289 -11.97 0.40 14.94
C PHE A 289 -11.28 -0.95 15.20
N ALA A 290 -10.23 -0.96 16.04
CA ALA A 290 -9.42 -2.14 16.34
C ALA A 290 -8.82 -2.83 15.10
N ILE A 291 -8.53 -2.06 14.05
CA ILE A 291 -7.94 -2.53 12.80
C ILE A 291 -6.40 -2.54 12.98
N PRO A 292 -5.74 -3.71 12.92
CA PRO A 292 -4.27 -3.77 12.84
C PRO A 292 -3.76 -3.05 11.59
N TRP A 293 -2.57 -2.46 11.69
CA TRP A 293 -2.01 -1.64 10.63
C TRP A 293 -0.51 -1.88 10.44
N SER A 294 -0.02 -1.59 9.24
CA SER A 294 1.40 -1.54 8.90
C SER A 294 1.70 -0.24 8.15
N VAL A 295 2.73 0.49 8.61
CA VAL A 295 3.14 1.76 7.99
C VAL A 295 4.10 1.50 6.85
N TRP A 296 3.92 2.21 5.73
CA TRP A 296 4.88 2.25 4.66
C TRP A 296 5.92 3.34 4.94
N GLU A 297 7.21 3.03 5.15
CA GLU A 297 7.86 1.72 5.24
C GLU A 297 9.07 1.78 6.18
N PHE A 298 9.84 0.68 6.29
CA PHE A 298 11.01 0.65 7.16
C PHE A 298 12.11 1.64 6.72
N SER A 299 12.39 1.71 5.42
CA SER A 299 13.46 2.54 4.85
C SER A 299 13.20 2.82 3.38
N ASN A 300 13.07 4.09 3.00
CA ASN A 300 12.89 4.49 1.60
C ASN A 300 13.49 5.87 1.29
N PRO A 301 13.88 6.12 0.04
CA PRO A 301 14.54 7.36 -0.37
C PRO A 301 13.61 8.57 -0.54
N TYR A 302 12.30 8.35 -0.48
CA TYR A 302 11.23 9.32 -0.67
C TYR A 302 10.57 9.77 0.64
N GLY A 303 11.12 9.40 1.81
CA GLY A 303 10.65 9.95 3.09
C GLY A 303 9.40 9.31 3.69
N MET A 304 8.83 8.28 3.05
CA MET A 304 7.86 7.38 3.69
C MET A 304 8.65 6.34 4.52
N THR A 305 9.40 6.77 5.53
CA THR A 305 10.33 5.88 6.25
C THR A 305 10.33 6.14 7.75
N VAL A 306 10.28 5.06 8.55
CA VAL A 306 10.39 5.12 10.02
C VAL A 306 11.81 5.41 10.53
N ILE A 307 12.81 5.35 9.65
CA ILE A 307 14.16 5.87 9.89
C ILE A 307 14.36 7.21 9.20
N ARG A 308 15.35 7.98 9.64
CA ARG A 308 15.74 9.22 8.96
C ARG A 308 16.06 8.92 7.48
N PRO A 309 15.54 9.73 6.53
CA PRO A 309 15.69 9.47 5.09
C PRO A 309 17.13 9.67 4.60
N GLU A 310 17.93 10.45 5.34
CA GLU A 310 19.33 10.70 5.04
C GLU A 310 20.22 10.44 6.26
N GLY A 311 21.46 10.04 6.00
CA GLY A 311 22.45 9.77 7.03
C GLY A 311 22.36 8.35 7.60
N PRO A 312 22.83 8.14 8.85
CA PRO A 312 22.80 6.82 9.49
C PRO A 312 21.35 6.32 9.67
N ALA A 313 21.16 5.01 9.62
CA ALA A 313 19.87 4.37 9.87
C ALA A 313 19.47 4.49 11.36
N VAL A 314 18.91 5.65 11.72
CA VAL A 314 18.41 5.96 13.06
C VAL A 314 16.90 6.22 12.99
N PRO A 315 16.12 5.84 14.02
CA PRO A 315 14.68 6.05 13.99
C PRO A 315 14.28 7.52 13.89
N ASP A 316 13.25 7.81 13.10
CA ASP A 316 12.59 9.11 13.07
C ASP A 316 11.61 9.24 14.26
N GLN A 317 12.10 9.86 15.33
CA GLN A 317 11.37 10.03 16.59
C GLN A 317 10.05 10.82 16.45
N GLU A 318 9.92 11.68 15.44
CA GLU A 318 8.67 12.43 15.23
C GLU A 318 7.63 11.54 14.57
N MET A 319 8.05 10.76 13.56
CA MET A 319 7.20 9.75 12.94
C MET A 319 6.79 8.66 13.93
N LEU A 320 7.71 8.11 14.73
CA LEU A 320 7.39 7.10 15.73
C LEU A 320 6.34 7.62 16.73
N ARG A 321 6.46 8.86 17.19
CA ARG A 321 5.44 9.49 18.07
C ARG A 321 4.10 9.65 17.37
N ALA A 322 4.06 10.06 16.11
CA ALA A 322 2.80 10.11 15.33
C ALA A 322 2.17 8.72 15.20
N LEU A 323 2.99 7.68 15.08
CA LEU A 323 2.60 6.27 15.04
C LEU A 323 2.31 5.66 16.41
N GLY A 324 2.41 6.42 17.51
CA GLY A 324 2.18 5.90 18.87
C GLY A 324 3.20 4.84 19.31
N LEU A 325 4.37 4.80 18.66
CA LEU A 325 5.46 3.88 18.96
C LEU A 325 6.45 4.52 19.95
N PRO A 326 7.13 3.71 20.78
CA PRO A 326 8.03 4.17 21.84
C PRO A 326 9.31 4.83 21.34
#